data_AF-A0AAD4N6N7-F1
#
_entry.id   AF-A0AAD4N6N7-F1
#
_cell.length_a   1.000
_cell.length_b   1.000
_cell.length_c   1.000
_cell.angle_alpha   90.00
_cell.angle_beta   90.00
_cell.angle_gamma   90.00
#
_symmetry.space_group_name_H-M   'P 1'
#
loop_
_entity.id
_entity.type
_entity.pdbx_description
1 polymer ?
#
loop_
_entity_poly.entity_id
_entity_poly.type
_entity_poly.pdbx_seq_one_letter_code
_entity_poly.pdbx_strand_id
1 'polypeptide(L)'
;MEKKIEPIPSMDEKSYLCELQSLNEKKNFVTMCHFLDKVPFPKSPSNDHLAQYKSYRDIVESLRTKHLREVSTKKDIRNIALTYSRIYVRDVAKKLGVPQNDAVYLIIKAIKEETIRGTLVYDAAKDEYYLQTSETENLYETDEPQIAFDARIRTCLDLYIAAVKRIL
;
A
#
# COMPACT_ATOMS: atom_id res chain seq x y z
N MET A 1 -34.67 -24.11 -32.46
CA MET A 1 -33.60 -24.87 -31.76
C MET A 1 -32.95 -23.94 -30.76
N GLU A 2 -33.54 -23.84 -29.58
CA GLU A 2 -33.01 -23.04 -28.47
C GLU A 2 -31.77 -23.75 -27.93
N LYS A 3 -30.59 -23.13 -28.05
CA LYS A 3 -29.39 -23.63 -27.39
C LYS A 3 -29.47 -23.25 -25.92
N LYS A 4 -29.78 -24.24 -25.08
CA LYS A 4 -29.62 -24.22 -23.63
C LYS A 4 -28.15 -23.90 -23.33
N ILE A 5 -27.87 -22.71 -22.80
CA ILE A 5 -26.54 -22.34 -22.30
C ILE A 5 -26.45 -22.90 -20.88
N GLU A 6 -25.39 -23.65 -20.61
CA GLU A 6 -25.13 -24.27 -19.30
C GLU A 6 -25.00 -23.20 -18.19
N PRO A 7 -25.44 -23.50 -16.95
CA PRO A 7 -25.33 -22.57 -15.84
C PRO A 7 -23.87 -22.45 -15.38
N ILE A 8 -23.37 -21.22 -15.35
CA ILE A 8 -22.09 -20.84 -14.72
C ILE A 8 -22.18 -21.15 -13.21
N PRO A 9 -21.10 -21.58 -12.54
CA PRO A 9 -21.14 -22.02 -11.14
C PRO A 9 -21.71 -20.93 -10.24
N SER A 10 -22.79 -21.24 -9.55
CA SER A 10 -23.39 -20.43 -8.50
C SER A 10 -22.44 -20.38 -7.30
N MET A 11 -21.62 -19.34 -7.22
CA MET A 11 -21.18 -18.85 -5.92
C MET A 11 -22.18 -17.76 -5.50
N ASP A 12 -22.82 -17.97 -4.34
CA ASP A 12 -23.95 -17.17 -3.87
C ASP A 12 -23.60 -15.68 -3.73
N GLU A 13 -24.46 -14.79 -4.26
CA GLU A 13 -24.35 -13.32 -4.17
C GLU A 13 -24.16 -12.82 -2.72
N LYS A 14 -24.69 -13.57 -1.73
CA LYS A 14 -24.50 -13.29 -0.30
C LYS A 14 -23.08 -13.57 0.20
N SER A 15 -22.42 -14.57 -0.35
CA SER A 15 -21.03 -14.92 -0.02
C SER A 15 -20.08 -13.80 -0.45
N TYR A 16 -20.32 -13.23 -1.64
CA TYR A 16 -19.58 -12.10 -2.18
C TYR A 16 -19.78 -10.80 -1.38
N LEU A 17 -21.00 -10.53 -0.92
CA LEU A 17 -21.28 -9.39 -0.05
C LEU A 17 -20.58 -9.50 1.31
N CYS A 18 -20.52 -10.71 1.87
CA CYS A 18 -19.78 -11.00 3.11
C CYS A 18 -18.26 -10.84 2.92
N GLU A 19 -17.72 -11.32 1.79
CA GLU A 19 -16.32 -11.11 1.44
C GLU A 19 -15.98 -9.62 1.25
N LEU A 20 -16.83 -8.86 0.58
CA LEU A 20 -16.65 -7.40 0.41
C LEU A 20 -16.71 -6.64 1.73
N GLN A 21 -17.61 -7.02 2.65
CA GLN A 21 -17.65 -6.46 4.01
C GLN A 21 -16.37 -6.80 4.80
N SER A 22 -15.88 -8.04 4.70
CA SER A 22 -14.64 -8.45 5.36
C SER A 22 -13.38 -7.80 4.77
N LEU A 23 -13.37 -7.53 3.46
CA LEU A 23 -12.28 -6.84 2.77
C LEU A 23 -12.27 -5.34 3.07
N ASN A 24 -13.44 -4.75 3.30
CA ASN A 24 -13.59 -3.39 3.80
C ASN A 24 -13.00 -3.24 5.21
N GLU A 25 -13.24 -4.20 6.11
CA GLU A 25 -12.61 -4.24 7.44
C GLU A 25 -11.08 -4.38 7.36
N LYS A 26 -10.59 -5.20 6.43
CA LYS A 26 -9.15 -5.42 6.20
C LYS A 26 -8.45 -4.31 5.42
N LYS A 27 -9.20 -3.32 4.89
CA LYS A 27 -8.70 -2.17 4.10
C LYS A 27 -7.76 -2.56 2.93
N ASN A 28 -7.92 -3.76 2.37
CA ASN A 28 -7.03 -4.27 1.32
C ASN A 28 -7.55 -3.88 -0.07
N PHE A 29 -7.26 -2.64 -0.46
CA PHE A 29 -7.66 -2.05 -1.74
C PHE A 29 -7.29 -2.91 -2.96
N VAL A 30 -6.07 -3.46 -2.98
CA VAL A 30 -5.54 -4.24 -4.11
C VAL A 30 -6.37 -5.50 -4.38
N THR A 31 -6.72 -6.23 -3.31
CA THR A 31 -7.51 -7.46 -3.40
C THR A 31 -8.94 -7.18 -3.86
N MET A 32 -9.51 -6.05 -3.40
CA MET A 32 -10.84 -5.60 -3.79
C MET A 32 -10.93 -5.18 -5.26
N CYS A 33 -9.96 -4.41 -5.77
CA CYS A 33 -9.91 -4.07 -7.19
C CYS A 33 -9.83 -5.32 -8.08
N HIS A 34 -8.95 -6.26 -7.73
CA HIS A 34 -8.82 -7.53 -8.45
C HIS A 34 -10.07 -8.40 -8.38
N PHE A 35 -10.87 -8.27 -7.31
CA PHE A 35 -12.14 -8.95 -7.15
C PHE A 35 -13.25 -8.34 -8.03
N LEU A 36 -13.31 -7.02 -8.17
CA LEU A 36 -14.29 -6.34 -9.02
C LEU A 36 -14.08 -6.63 -10.51
N ASP A 37 -12.83 -6.78 -10.94
CA ASP A 37 -12.52 -7.18 -12.32
C ASP A 37 -13.11 -8.56 -12.67
N LYS A 38 -13.44 -9.38 -11.66
CA LYS A 38 -14.07 -10.70 -11.81
C LYS A 38 -15.59 -10.64 -11.78
N VAL A 39 -16.21 -9.51 -11.44
CA VAL A 39 -17.67 -9.38 -11.40
C VAL A 39 -18.18 -9.14 -12.83
N PRO A 40 -18.93 -10.10 -13.43
CA PRO A 40 -19.41 -9.95 -14.79
C PRO A 40 -20.55 -8.92 -14.86
N PHE A 41 -20.45 -7.96 -15.79
CA PHE A 41 -21.50 -6.97 -16.04
C PHE A 41 -22.77 -7.66 -16.59
N PRO A 42 -23.98 -7.37 -16.06
CA PRO A 42 -25.20 -8.01 -16.48
C PRO A 42 -25.56 -7.54 -17.89
N LYS A 43 -25.84 -8.49 -18.79
CA LYS A 43 -26.16 -8.19 -20.19
C LYS A 43 -27.48 -7.43 -20.36
N SER A 44 -28.37 -7.49 -19.35
CA SER A 44 -29.65 -6.78 -19.30
C SER A 44 -29.91 -6.28 -17.87
N PRO A 45 -29.77 -4.98 -17.58
CA PRO A 45 -29.92 -4.46 -16.23
C PRO A 45 -31.40 -4.30 -15.86
N SER A 46 -31.85 -4.97 -14.79
CA SER A 46 -33.04 -4.55 -14.05
C SER A 46 -32.70 -3.30 -13.20
N ASN A 47 -33.71 -2.54 -12.78
CA ASN A 47 -33.50 -1.36 -11.93
C ASN A 47 -32.78 -1.72 -10.60
N ASP A 48 -33.06 -2.90 -10.05
CA ASP A 48 -32.46 -3.37 -8.80
C ASP A 48 -30.98 -3.72 -8.98
N HIS A 49 -30.63 -4.43 -10.06
CA HIS A 49 -29.24 -4.72 -10.38
C HIS A 49 -28.44 -3.42 -10.60
N LEU A 50 -29.01 -2.46 -11.34
CA LEU A 50 -28.36 -1.16 -11.58
C LEU A 50 -28.08 -0.38 -10.29
N ALA A 51 -28.99 -0.43 -9.31
CA ALA A 51 -28.79 0.20 -8.00
C ALA A 51 -27.65 -0.48 -7.22
N GLN A 52 -27.57 -1.81 -7.28
CA GLN A 52 -26.50 -2.59 -6.65
C GLN A 52 -25.11 -2.26 -7.25
N TYR A 53 -25.01 -2.16 -8.58
CA TYR A 53 -23.75 -1.78 -9.26
C TYR A 53 -23.28 -0.36 -8.89
N LYS A 54 -24.21 0.60 -8.75
CA LYS A 54 -23.88 1.95 -8.30
C LYS A 54 -23.31 1.94 -6.88
N SER A 55 -23.98 1.22 -5.96
CA SER A 55 -23.52 1.04 -4.59
C SER A 55 -22.08 0.48 -4.51
N TYR A 56 -21.78 -0.58 -5.28
CA TYR A 56 -20.43 -1.14 -5.33
C TYR A 56 -19.40 -0.16 -5.86
N ARG A 57 -19.71 0.56 -6.95
CA ARG A 57 -18.81 1.55 -7.53
C ARG A 57 -18.46 2.65 -6.52
N ASP A 58 -19.45 3.14 -5.78
CA ASP A 58 -19.25 4.21 -4.80
C ASP A 58 -18.34 3.78 -3.65
N ILE A 59 -18.52 2.56 -3.15
CA ILE A 59 -17.63 1.97 -2.13
C ILE A 59 -16.20 1.94 -2.64
N VAL A 60 -16.00 1.48 -3.87
CA VAL A 60 -14.67 1.27 -4.45
C VAL A 60 -13.97 2.59 -4.72
N GLU A 61 -14.68 3.58 -5.24
CA GLU A 61 -14.12 4.92 -5.44
C GLU A 61 -13.79 5.60 -4.10
N SER A 62 -14.61 5.40 -3.06
CA SER A 62 -14.32 5.90 -1.71
C SER A 62 -13.04 5.29 -1.12
N LEU A 63 -12.83 3.99 -1.35
CA LEU A 63 -11.62 3.28 -0.90
C LEU A 63 -10.39 3.69 -1.73
N ARG A 64 -10.56 3.83 -3.05
CA ARG A 64 -9.50 4.29 -3.97
C ARG A 64 -8.99 5.66 -3.57
N THR A 65 -9.90 6.62 -3.40
CA THR A 65 -9.53 7.99 -3.02
C THR A 65 -8.85 8.04 -1.65
N LYS A 66 -9.26 7.19 -0.69
CA LYS A 66 -8.58 7.06 0.59
C LYS A 66 -7.16 6.48 0.45
N HIS A 67 -7.02 5.38 -0.27
CA HIS A 67 -5.72 4.72 -0.48
C HIS A 67 -4.73 5.65 -1.20
N LEU A 68 -5.15 6.31 -2.28
CA LEU A 68 -4.32 7.24 -3.03
C LEU A 68 -3.84 8.42 -2.16
N ARG A 69 -4.69 8.93 -1.26
CA ARG A 69 -4.28 9.96 -0.29
C ARG A 69 -3.21 9.45 0.66
N GLU A 70 -3.41 8.28 1.27
CA GLU A 70 -2.42 7.71 2.19
C GLU A 70 -1.07 7.43 1.49
N VAL A 71 -1.09 6.93 0.26
CA VAL A 71 0.12 6.65 -0.53
C VAL A 71 0.83 7.93 -0.95
N SER A 72 0.10 8.94 -1.43
CA SER A 72 0.69 10.23 -1.80
C SER A 72 1.32 10.92 -0.60
N THR A 73 0.63 10.98 0.55
CA THR A 73 1.19 11.57 1.78
C THR A 73 2.47 10.85 2.20
N LYS A 74 2.51 9.51 2.20
CA LYS A 74 3.74 8.75 2.53
C LYS A 74 4.89 9.08 1.57
N LYS A 75 4.60 9.19 0.28
CA LYS A 75 5.59 9.57 -0.73
C LYS A 75 6.13 10.97 -0.49
N ASP A 76 5.27 11.93 -0.16
CA ASP A 76 5.67 13.32 0.06
C ASP A 76 6.56 13.46 1.29
N ILE A 77 6.20 12.82 2.42
CA ILE A 77 7.03 12.85 3.63
C ILE A 77 8.37 12.13 3.37
N ARG A 78 8.38 11.02 2.62
CA ARG A 78 9.63 10.36 2.19
C ARG A 78 10.49 11.28 1.34
N ASN A 79 9.92 12.02 0.39
CA ASN A 79 10.66 12.95 -0.45
C ASN A 79 11.31 14.08 0.38
N ILE A 80 10.57 14.61 1.35
CA ILE A 80 11.10 15.59 2.31
C ILE A 80 12.26 14.98 3.11
N ALA A 81 12.10 13.77 3.63
CA ALA A 81 13.16 13.10 4.39
C ALA A 81 14.42 12.81 3.56
N LEU A 82 14.28 12.52 2.26
CA LEU A 82 15.43 12.35 1.37
C LEU A 82 16.17 13.65 1.07
N THR A 83 15.47 14.78 1.11
CA THR A 83 16.02 16.09 0.72
C THR A 83 16.70 16.81 1.88
N TYR A 84 16.27 16.57 3.12
CA TYR A 84 16.73 17.33 4.29
C TYR A 84 17.26 16.41 5.38
N SER A 85 18.50 16.65 5.83
CA SER A 85 19.06 16.01 7.03
C SER A 85 18.31 16.43 8.32
N ARG A 86 17.89 17.71 8.37
CA ARG A 86 17.11 18.30 9.46
C ARG A 86 16.01 19.21 8.92
N ILE A 87 14.79 19.04 9.39
CA ILE A 87 13.67 19.93 9.03
C ILE A 87 12.68 20.12 10.18
N TYR A 88 12.30 21.37 10.46
CA TYR A 88 11.30 21.69 11.48
C TYR A 88 9.89 21.26 11.02
N VAL A 89 9.06 20.80 11.97
CA VAL A 89 7.72 20.29 11.66
C VAL A 89 6.83 21.35 11.01
N ARG A 90 7.00 22.64 11.33
CA ARG A 90 6.28 23.74 10.69
C ARG A 90 6.51 23.81 9.18
N ASP A 91 7.72 23.52 8.74
CA ASP A 91 8.10 23.61 7.33
C ASP A 91 7.68 22.35 6.58
N VAL A 92 7.65 21.21 7.28
CA VAL A 92 6.98 19.98 6.80
C VAL A 92 5.48 20.25 6.60
N ALA A 93 4.81 20.84 7.58
CA ALA A 93 3.37 21.15 7.53
C ALA A 93 3.02 22.07 6.34
N LYS A 94 3.83 23.12 6.11
CA LYS A 94 3.70 24.00 4.94
C LYS A 94 3.85 23.27 3.61
N LYS A 95 4.79 22.32 3.51
CA LYS A 95 5.01 21.54 2.29
C LYS A 95 3.92 20.52 2.02
N LEU A 96 3.35 19.92 3.07
CA LEU A 96 2.22 19.00 2.96
C LEU A 96 0.87 19.72 2.80
N GLY A 97 0.80 21.01 3.15
CA GLY A 97 -0.46 21.76 3.18
C GLY A 97 -1.42 21.33 4.30
N VAL A 98 -0.88 20.77 5.39
CA VAL A 98 -1.63 20.28 6.56
C VAL A 98 -1.36 21.15 7.79
N PRO A 99 -2.24 21.18 8.80
CA PRO A 99 -1.95 21.89 10.04
C PRO A 99 -0.79 21.22 10.80
N GLN A 100 -0.11 22.00 11.65
CA GLN A 100 1.08 21.55 12.37
C GLN A 100 0.81 20.33 13.27
N ASN A 101 -0.36 20.28 13.92
CA ASN A 101 -0.75 19.17 14.80
C ASN A 101 -0.86 17.85 14.04
N ASP A 102 -1.46 17.88 12.84
CA ASP A 102 -1.62 16.69 12.00
C ASP A 102 -0.27 16.26 11.40
N ALA A 103 0.59 17.22 11.05
CA ALA A 103 1.94 16.93 10.56
C ALA A 103 2.75 16.11 11.57
N VAL A 104 2.68 16.44 12.86
CA VAL A 104 3.35 15.66 13.92
C VAL A 104 2.87 14.21 13.90
N TYR A 105 1.54 13.99 13.89
CA TYR A 105 0.97 12.65 13.87
C TYR A 105 1.39 11.86 12.63
N LEU A 106 1.39 12.49 11.46
CA LEU A 106 1.80 11.86 10.20
C LEU A 106 3.28 11.47 10.20
N ILE A 107 4.15 12.30 10.75
CA ILE A 107 5.59 11.99 10.88
C ILE A 107 5.80 10.82 11.82
N ILE A 108 5.18 10.83 13.00
CA ILE A 108 5.25 9.72 13.96
C ILE A 108 4.74 8.43 13.33
N LYS A 109 3.61 8.49 12.62
CA LYS A 109 3.05 7.35 11.89
C LYS A 109 4.03 6.83 10.83
N ALA A 110 4.67 7.72 10.07
CA ALA A 110 5.64 7.34 9.05
C ALA A 110 6.90 6.67 9.63
N ILE A 111 7.36 7.12 10.81
CA ILE A 111 8.47 6.48 11.54
C ILE A 111 8.04 5.10 12.05
N LYS A 112 6.86 4.99 12.64
CA LYS A 112 6.32 3.71 13.14
C LYS A 112 6.11 2.68 12.05
N GLU A 113 5.71 3.12 10.86
CA GLU A 113 5.56 2.28 9.67
C GLU A 113 6.89 2.07 8.91
N GLU A 114 8.02 2.55 9.45
CA GLU A 114 9.36 2.50 8.84
C GLU A 114 9.41 3.04 7.40
N THR A 115 8.45 3.91 7.05
CA THR A 115 8.42 4.57 5.75
C THR A 115 9.61 5.52 5.60
N ILE A 116 10.05 6.06 6.75
CA ILE A 116 11.17 6.99 6.91
C ILE A 116 12.05 6.50 8.04
N ARG A 117 13.37 6.61 7.86
CA ARG A 117 14.36 6.37 8.91
C ARG A 117 14.80 7.72 9.48
N GLY A 118 14.38 8.00 10.70
CA GLY A 118 14.62 9.27 11.37
C GLY A 118 13.92 9.35 12.71
N THR A 119 14.30 10.33 13.51
CA THR A 119 13.77 10.57 14.84
C THR A 119 13.16 11.96 14.93
N LEU A 120 12.07 12.07 15.70
CA LEU A 120 11.48 13.36 16.02
C LEU A 120 12.10 13.85 17.34
N VAL A 121 12.76 15.00 17.30
CA VAL A 121 13.44 15.59 18.46
C VAL A 121 12.81 16.95 18.76
N TYR A 122 12.69 17.25 20.04
CA TYR A 122 12.20 18.55 20.51
C TYR A 122 13.38 19.49 20.76
N ASP A 123 13.32 20.69 20.16
CA ASP A 123 14.30 21.75 20.33
C ASP A 123 13.80 22.74 21.39
N ALA A 124 14.39 22.67 22.59
CA ALA A 124 14.04 23.54 23.71
C ALA A 124 14.35 25.03 23.45
N ALA A 125 15.24 25.36 22.52
CA ALA A 125 15.60 26.76 22.24
C ALA A 125 14.54 27.50 21.42
N LYS A 126 13.75 26.77 20.62
CA LYS A 126 12.73 27.34 19.73
C LYS A 126 11.31 26.90 20.07
N ASP A 127 11.15 26.05 21.08
CA ASP A 127 9.87 25.46 21.48
C ASP A 127 9.16 24.74 20.31
N GLU A 128 9.94 24.05 19.47
CA GLU A 128 9.45 23.38 18.26
C GLU A 128 10.05 21.98 18.10
N TYR A 129 9.29 21.09 17.46
CA TYR A 129 9.79 19.78 17.04
C TYR A 129 10.48 19.86 15.67
N TYR A 130 11.55 19.09 15.51
CA TYR A 130 12.20 18.88 14.23
C TYR A 130 12.39 17.38 13.94
N LEU A 131 12.30 17.05 12.66
CA LEU A 131 12.63 15.74 12.14
C LEU A 131 14.12 15.70 11.82
N GLN A 132 14.82 14.76 12.44
CA GLN A 132 16.20 14.38 12.13
C GLN A 132 16.16 13.09 11.31
N THR A 133 16.67 13.11 10.09
CA THR A 133 16.79 11.88 9.31
C THR A 133 18.11 11.18 9.63
N SER A 134 18.09 9.85 9.66
CA SER A 134 19.31 9.06 9.70
C SER A 134 19.88 8.98 8.27
N GLU A 135 21.14 9.35 8.11
CA GLU A 135 21.82 9.24 6.80
C GLU A 135 21.95 7.76 6.41
N THR A 136 21.91 7.49 5.11
CA THR A 136 22.21 6.14 4.61
C THR A 136 23.67 5.84 4.89
N GLU A 137 23.91 5.00 5.89
CA GLU A 137 25.23 4.46 6.23
C GLU A 137 25.85 3.77 5.00
N ASN A 138 27.18 3.80 4.91
CA ASN A 138 27.91 3.23 3.80
C ASN A 138 27.82 1.69 3.84
N LEU A 139 26.88 1.12 3.08
CA LEU A 139 26.60 -0.32 3.08
C LEU A 139 27.82 -1.19 2.68
N TYR A 140 28.83 -0.62 2.02
CA TYR A 140 30.01 -1.37 1.58
C TYR A 140 31.12 -1.48 2.63
N GLU A 141 30.99 -0.76 3.75
CA GLU A 141 31.95 -0.87 4.86
C GLU A 141 31.64 -2.06 5.78
N THR A 142 30.41 -2.58 5.71
CA THR A 142 29.94 -3.69 6.54
C THR A 142 29.97 -5.03 5.78
N ASP A 143 29.57 -6.11 6.46
CA ASP A 143 29.47 -7.46 5.89
C ASP A 143 28.12 -7.71 5.15
N GLU A 144 27.20 -6.74 5.17
CA GLU A 144 25.93 -6.83 4.45
C GLU A 144 26.04 -7.18 2.95
N PRO A 145 26.98 -6.62 2.16
CA PRO A 145 27.12 -6.99 0.75
C PRO A 145 27.49 -8.46 0.57
N GLN A 146 28.37 -9.03 1.41
CA GLN A 146 28.76 -10.43 1.34
C GLN A 146 27.56 -11.35 1.57
N ILE A 147 26.77 -11.07 2.62
CA ILE A 147 25.55 -11.83 2.92
C ILE A 147 24.53 -11.74 1.78
N ALA A 148 24.37 -10.54 1.18
CA ALA A 148 23.46 -10.33 0.06
C ALA A 148 23.89 -11.12 -1.20
N PHE A 149 25.19 -11.20 -1.48
CA PHE A 149 25.72 -12.01 -2.58
C PHE A 149 25.56 -13.50 -2.31
N ASP A 150 25.87 -13.97 -1.10
CA ASP A 150 25.70 -15.37 -0.72
C ASP A 150 24.25 -15.85 -0.87
N ALA A 151 23.27 -15.02 -0.46
CA ALA A 151 21.86 -15.33 -0.65
C ALA A 151 21.47 -15.46 -2.14
N ARG A 152 22.01 -14.58 -2.99
CA ARG A 152 21.79 -14.63 -4.44
C ARG A 152 22.43 -15.87 -5.07
N ILE A 153 23.66 -16.19 -4.71
CA ILE A 153 24.39 -17.37 -5.21
C ILE A 153 23.62 -18.64 -4.85
N ARG A 154 23.19 -18.79 -3.59
CA ARG A 154 22.37 -19.92 -3.15
C ARG A 154 21.09 -20.05 -3.97
N THR A 155 20.37 -18.94 -4.17
CA THR A 155 19.15 -18.93 -4.98
C THR A 155 19.41 -19.42 -6.41
N CYS A 156 20.49 -18.96 -7.05
CA CYS A 156 20.87 -19.40 -8.39
C CYS A 156 21.23 -20.90 -8.43
N LEU A 157 21.98 -21.39 -7.44
CA LEU A 157 22.34 -22.81 -7.34
C LEU A 157 21.12 -23.69 -7.10
N ASP A 158 20.19 -23.27 -6.25
CA ASP A 158 18.95 -23.98 -5.98
C ASP A 158 18.08 -24.07 -7.25
N LEU A 159 17.98 -22.98 -8.01
CA LEU A 159 17.29 -22.96 -9.30
C LEU A 159 17.95 -23.91 -10.31
N TYR A 160 19.29 -23.93 -10.36
CA TYR A 160 20.04 -24.85 -11.23
C TYR A 160 19.79 -26.32 -10.84
N ILE A 161 19.90 -26.65 -9.56
CA ILE A 161 19.65 -28.00 -9.06
C ILE A 161 18.21 -28.43 -9.36
N ALA A 162 17.23 -27.54 -9.17
CA ALA A 162 15.83 -27.81 -9.50
C ALA A 162 15.61 -28.06 -10.99
N ALA A 163 16.28 -27.31 -11.87
CA ALA A 163 16.21 -27.49 -13.31
C ALA A 163 16.81 -28.83 -13.74
N VAL A 164 18.01 -29.16 -13.26
CA VAL A 164 18.69 -30.44 -13.57
C VAL A 164 17.87 -31.63 -13.07
N LYS A 165 17.32 -31.57 -11.85
CA LYS A 165 16.42 -32.60 -11.30
C LYS A 165 15.12 -32.77 -12.09
N ARG A 166 14.69 -31.76 -12.85
CA ARG A 166 13.48 -31.83 -13.69
C ARG A 166 13.78 -32.38 -15.09
N ILE A 167 15.04 -32.29 -15.52
CA ILE A 167 15.52 -32.79 -16.81
C ILE A 167 15.88 -34.28 -16.72
N LEU A 168 16.51 -34.70 -15.62
CA LEU A 168 16.81 -36.11 -15.31
C LEU A 168 15.58 -36.82 -14.73
#